data_AF-A0KJV7-F1
#
_entry.id   AF-A0KJV7-F1
#
_cell.length_a   1.000
_cell.length_b   1.000
_cell.length_c   1.000
_cell.angle_alpha   90.00
_cell.angle_beta   90.00
_cell.angle_gamma   90.00
#
_symmetry.space_group_name_H-M   'P 1'
#
loop_
_entity.id
_entity.type
_entity.pdbx_description
1 polymer ?
#
loop_
_entity_poly.entity_id
_entity_poly.type
_entity_poly.pdbx_seq_one_letter_code
_entity_poly.pdbx_strand_id
1 'polypeptide(L)'
;MTTALRSDEATALSASVDALQVSARMSVFLAEELLPLMAGLWPASANQLDSNARGVALAWGSMLRGFNAHQIREAVLQLGEDAERQFAPRPAEVRAVIVEATPVATVAQSGPCISLRACEVIAEVRVFQRERTVPADALIEELQLVLAEKVRQGATVTGK
;
A
#
# COMPACT_ATOMS: atom_id res chain seq x y z
N MET A 1 -4.43 -14.59 40.22
CA MET A 1 -4.59 -13.31 39.50
C MET A 1 -4.43 -13.63 38.03
N THR A 2 -5.53 -13.67 37.28
CA THR A 2 -5.59 -14.23 35.91
C THR A 2 -5.71 -13.07 34.93
N THR A 3 -4.67 -12.82 34.13
CA THR A 3 -4.70 -11.81 33.07
C THR A 3 -5.15 -12.46 31.76
N ALA A 4 -6.25 -11.95 31.23
CA ALA A 4 -6.89 -12.44 30.01
C ALA A 4 -6.10 -12.01 28.76
N LEU A 5 -5.63 -13.00 27.99
CA LEU A 5 -5.24 -12.87 26.58
C LEU A 5 -6.51 -12.64 25.75
N ARG A 6 -6.94 -11.39 25.60
CA ARG A 6 -8.12 -11.05 24.79
C ARG A 6 -7.95 -9.69 24.13
N SER A 7 -7.10 -9.59 23.10
CA SER A 7 -6.98 -8.33 22.34
C SER A 7 -6.64 -8.48 20.86
N ASP A 8 -6.05 -9.59 20.39
CA ASP A 8 -5.70 -9.72 18.96
C ASP A 8 -6.86 -10.17 18.06
N GLU A 9 -7.68 -11.14 18.46
CA GLU A 9 -8.78 -11.64 17.60
C GLU A 9 -9.84 -10.56 17.31
N ALA A 10 -10.17 -9.72 18.30
CA ALA A 10 -11.18 -8.67 18.14
C ALA A 10 -10.76 -7.59 17.12
N THR A 11 -9.47 -7.30 17.03
CA THR A 11 -8.91 -6.32 16.09
C THR A 11 -8.85 -6.91 14.68
N ALA A 12 -8.48 -8.18 14.53
CA ALA A 12 -8.46 -8.88 13.24
C ALA A 12 -9.87 -9.08 12.65
N LEU A 13 -10.86 -9.43 13.49
CA LEU A 13 -12.26 -9.53 13.10
C LEU A 13 -12.83 -8.16 12.67
N SER A 14 -12.51 -7.10 13.42
CA SER A 14 -12.96 -5.74 13.08
C SER A 14 -12.35 -5.25 11.76
N ALA A 15 -11.05 -5.45 11.55
CA ALA A 15 -10.39 -5.11 10.28
C ALA A 15 -10.94 -5.90 9.09
N SER A 16 -11.31 -7.16 9.31
CA SER A 16 -11.92 -8.01 8.27
C SER A 16 -13.33 -7.56 7.91
N VAL A 17 -14.14 -7.18 8.90
CA VAL A 17 -15.49 -6.64 8.70
C VAL A 17 -15.43 -5.29 7.98
N ASP A 18 -14.50 -4.41 8.37
CA ASP A 18 -14.33 -3.10 7.75
C ASP A 18 -13.86 -3.22 6.29
N ALA A 19 -12.91 -4.13 6.01
CA ALA A 19 -12.48 -4.45 4.65
C ALA A 19 -13.62 -5.02 3.78
N LEU A 20 -14.48 -5.87 4.35
CA LEU A 20 -15.67 -6.41 3.68
C LEU A 20 -16.69 -5.30 3.38
N GLN A 21 -16.91 -4.39 4.33
CA GLN A 21 -17.84 -3.27 4.17
C GLN A 21 -17.35 -2.25 3.14
N VAL A 22 -16.05 -1.97 3.10
CA VAL A 22 -15.41 -1.15 2.07
C VAL A 22 -15.51 -1.83 0.69
N SER A 23 -15.28 -3.14 0.61
CA SER A 23 -15.46 -3.92 -0.62
C SER A 23 -16.91 -3.92 -1.12
N ALA A 24 -17.89 -3.98 -0.21
CA ALA A 24 -19.31 -3.92 -0.54
C ALA A 24 -19.70 -2.53 -1.09
N ARG A 25 -19.25 -1.46 -0.43
CA ARG A 25 -19.47 -0.07 -0.90
C ARG A 25 -18.84 0.18 -2.26
N MET A 26 -17.62 -0.35 -2.49
CA MET A 26 -16.94 -0.25 -3.78
C MET A 26 -17.70 -0.98 -4.88
N SER A 27 -18.22 -2.17 -4.60
CA SER A 27 -18.98 -2.96 -5.59
C SER A 27 -20.27 -2.25 -6.01
N VAL A 28 -20.93 -1.55 -5.09
CA VAL A 28 -22.11 -0.71 -5.39
C VAL A 28 -21.72 0.47 -6.28
N PHE A 29 -20.67 1.21 -5.93
CA PHE A 29 -20.15 2.31 -6.76
C PHE A 29 -19.81 1.83 -8.18
N LEU A 30 -19.12 0.70 -8.30
CA LEU A 30 -18.74 0.16 -9.61
C LEU A 30 -19.98 -0.19 -10.44
N ALA A 31 -20.94 -0.89 -9.86
CA ALA A 31 -22.13 -1.36 -10.57
C ALA A 31 -23.10 -0.22 -10.94
N GLU A 32 -23.35 0.70 -10.01
CA GLU A 32 -24.43 1.70 -10.13
C GLU A 32 -23.93 3.04 -10.70
N GLU A 33 -22.63 3.33 -10.63
CA GLU A 33 -22.08 4.61 -11.06
C GLU A 33 -21.01 4.48 -12.14
N LEU A 34 -20.00 3.62 -11.94
CA LEU A 34 -18.88 3.55 -12.86
C LEU A 34 -19.24 2.85 -14.18
N LEU A 35 -19.86 1.66 -14.12
CA LEU A 35 -20.21 0.92 -15.34
C LEU A 35 -21.19 1.68 -16.23
N PRO A 36 -22.26 2.32 -15.71
CA PRO A 36 -23.13 3.18 -16.51
C PRO A 36 -22.39 4.38 -17.12
N LEU A 37 -21.49 5.03 -16.37
CA LEU A 37 -20.65 6.11 -16.90
C LEU A 37 -19.80 5.61 -18.08
N MET A 38 -19.15 4.46 -17.92
CA MET A 38 -18.33 3.85 -18.98
C MET A 38 -19.15 3.44 -20.20
N ALA A 39 -20.38 2.94 -20.01
CA ALA A 39 -21.28 2.63 -21.10
C ALA A 39 -21.67 3.88 -21.91
N GLY A 40 -21.78 5.05 -21.24
CA GLY A 40 -22.00 6.34 -21.89
C GLY A 40 -20.80 6.84 -22.68
N LEU A 41 -19.57 6.66 -22.15
CA LEU A 41 -18.33 7.09 -22.81
C LEU A 41 -17.93 6.16 -23.98
N TRP A 42 -18.20 4.85 -23.85
CA TRP A 42 -17.89 3.84 -24.86
C TRP A 42 -19.10 2.98 -25.22
N PRO A 43 -20.01 3.49 -26.09
CA PRO A 43 -21.23 2.77 -26.47
C PRO A 43 -20.98 1.38 -27.06
N ALA A 44 -19.84 1.18 -27.76
CA ALA A 44 -19.46 -0.13 -28.30
C ALA A 44 -19.22 -1.19 -27.22
N SER A 45 -18.96 -0.78 -25.97
CA SER A 45 -18.74 -1.65 -24.81
C SER A 45 -19.96 -1.76 -23.90
N ALA A 46 -21.02 -0.97 -24.11
CA ALA A 46 -22.19 -0.92 -23.23
C ALA A 46 -22.79 -2.30 -22.96
N ASN A 47 -23.00 -3.11 -24.01
CA ASN A 47 -23.52 -4.47 -23.87
C ASN A 47 -22.65 -5.35 -22.97
N GLN A 48 -21.31 -5.22 -23.04
CA GLN A 48 -20.39 -6.01 -22.23
C GLN A 48 -20.41 -5.59 -20.76
N LEU A 49 -20.59 -4.29 -20.51
CA LEU A 49 -20.66 -3.72 -19.16
C LEU A 49 -22.00 -4.03 -18.48
N ASP A 50 -23.09 -3.99 -19.25
CA ASP A 50 -24.46 -4.17 -18.72
C ASP A 50 -24.88 -5.63 -18.58
N SER A 51 -24.36 -6.54 -19.40
CA SER A 51 -24.78 -7.97 -19.40
C SER A 51 -24.66 -8.65 -18.04
N ASN A 52 -23.71 -8.23 -17.21
CA ASN A 52 -23.55 -8.69 -15.83
C ASN A 52 -22.88 -7.62 -14.95
N ALA A 53 -23.51 -6.46 -14.82
CA ALA A 53 -22.94 -5.33 -14.09
C ALA A 53 -22.45 -5.70 -12.67
N ARG A 54 -23.21 -6.53 -11.94
CA ARG A 54 -22.82 -7.00 -10.60
C ARG A 54 -21.58 -7.89 -10.62
N GLY A 55 -21.51 -8.86 -11.53
CA GLY A 55 -20.34 -9.75 -11.64
C GLY A 55 -19.09 -9.00 -12.12
N VAL A 56 -19.27 -8.07 -13.07
CA VAL A 56 -18.21 -7.18 -13.53
C VAL A 56 -17.71 -6.31 -12.38
N ALA A 57 -18.61 -5.66 -11.64
CA ALA A 57 -18.26 -4.84 -10.48
C ALA A 57 -17.48 -5.61 -9.40
N LEU A 58 -17.87 -6.86 -9.10
CA LEU A 58 -17.12 -7.70 -8.15
C LEU A 58 -15.70 -8.02 -8.65
N ALA A 59 -15.55 -8.38 -9.93
CA ALA A 59 -14.25 -8.67 -10.52
C ALA A 59 -13.34 -7.42 -10.52
N TRP A 60 -13.91 -6.28 -10.89
CA TRP A 60 -13.23 -4.98 -10.87
C TRP A 60 -12.84 -4.56 -9.45
N GLY A 61 -13.72 -4.76 -8.47
CA GLY A 61 -13.46 -4.44 -7.07
C GLY A 61 -12.27 -5.20 -6.49
N SER A 62 -12.04 -6.44 -6.94
CA SER A 62 -10.83 -7.18 -6.56
C SER A 62 -9.56 -6.61 -7.20
N MET A 63 -9.63 -6.19 -8.47
CA MET A 63 -8.47 -5.69 -9.22
C MET A 63 -8.08 -4.26 -8.84
N LEU A 64 -9.05 -3.45 -8.43
CA LEU A 64 -8.88 -2.05 -8.04
C LEU A 64 -8.82 -1.87 -6.51
N ARG A 65 -8.61 -2.95 -5.77
CA ARG A 65 -8.49 -2.92 -4.31
C ARG A 65 -7.39 -1.93 -3.88
N GLY A 66 -7.72 -1.07 -2.93
CA GLY A 66 -6.80 -0.07 -2.38
C GLY A 66 -6.91 1.31 -3.01
N PHE A 67 -7.66 1.45 -4.12
CA PHE A 67 -8.02 2.75 -4.69
C PHE A 67 -9.41 3.18 -4.22
N ASN A 68 -9.60 4.49 -4.06
CA ASN A 68 -10.91 5.04 -3.73
C ASN A 68 -11.74 5.29 -5.00
N ALA A 69 -13.06 5.47 -4.82
CA ALA A 69 -14.00 5.66 -5.93
C ALA A 69 -13.66 6.90 -6.79
N HIS A 70 -13.16 7.97 -6.18
CA HIS A 70 -12.77 9.19 -6.89
C HIS A 70 -11.57 8.93 -7.80
N GLN A 71 -10.50 8.30 -7.31
CA GLN A 71 -9.32 7.94 -8.11
C GLN A 71 -9.70 7.08 -9.32
N ILE A 72 -10.58 6.10 -9.12
CA ILE A 72 -11.05 5.21 -10.19
C ILE A 72 -11.86 6.01 -11.22
N ARG A 73 -12.77 6.87 -10.79
CA ARG A 73 -13.58 7.70 -11.68
C ARG A 73 -12.72 8.64 -12.51
N GLU A 74 -11.80 9.37 -11.88
CA GLU A 74 -10.92 10.30 -12.56
C GLU A 74 -10.06 9.61 -13.62
N ALA A 75 -9.48 8.46 -13.29
CA ALA A 75 -8.69 7.68 -14.25
C ALA A 75 -9.53 7.20 -15.45
N VAL A 76 -10.79 6.81 -15.21
CA VAL A 76 -11.72 6.45 -16.31
C VAL A 76 -12.06 7.68 -17.16
N LEU A 77 -12.32 8.84 -16.56
CA LEU A 77 -12.60 10.07 -17.29
C LEU A 77 -11.40 10.50 -18.14
N GLN A 78 -10.19 10.44 -17.59
CA GLN A 78 -8.95 10.74 -18.30
C GLN A 78 -8.74 9.79 -19.51
N LEU A 79 -9.04 8.50 -19.36
CA LEU A 79 -9.00 7.55 -20.49
C LEU A 79 -10.09 7.82 -21.54
N GLY A 80 -11.18 8.47 -21.14
CA GLY A 80 -12.27 8.90 -22.01
C GLY A 80 -11.97 10.17 -22.82
N GLU A 81 -10.92 10.92 -22.47
CA GLU A 81 -10.45 12.06 -23.27
C GLU A 81 -9.75 11.60 -24.58
N ASP A 82 -9.33 10.34 -24.64
CA ASP A 82 -8.73 9.73 -25.83
C ASP A 82 -9.81 9.43 -26.89
N ALA A 83 -9.94 10.34 -27.86
CA ALA A 83 -10.93 10.26 -28.93
C ALA A 83 -10.77 9.05 -29.86
N GLU A 84 -9.58 8.44 -29.93
CA GLU A 84 -9.32 7.28 -30.79
C GLU A 84 -9.75 5.96 -30.11
N ARG A 85 -9.99 5.97 -28.79
CA ARG A 85 -10.39 4.79 -28.03
C ARG A 85 -11.86 4.44 -28.30
N GLN A 86 -12.06 3.30 -28.96
CA GLN A 86 -13.40 2.79 -29.30
C GLN A 86 -14.06 1.97 -28.18
N PHE A 87 -13.26 1.37 -27.28
CA PHE A 87 -13.74 0.44 -26.26
C PHE A 87 -13.39 0.92 -24.85
N ALA A 88 -14.24 0.52 -23.89
CA ALA A 88 -14.04 0.83 -22.50
C ALA A 88 -12.72 0.24 -21.97
N PRO A 89 -12.02 0.97 -21.09
CA PRO A 89 -10.74 0.52 -20.56
C PRO A 89 -10.90 -0.72 -19.67
N ARG A 90 -9.86 -1.54 -19.62
CA ARG A 90 -9.79 -2.67 -18.69
C ARG A 90 -9.39 -2.19 -17.28
N PRO A 91 -9.72 -2.94 -16.22
CA PRO A 91 -9.31 -2.59 -14.84
C PRO A 91 -7.80 -2.35 -14.71
N ALA A 92 -6.99 -3.09 -15.46
CA ALA A 92 -5.53 -2.95 -15.44
C ALA A 92 -5.06 -1.62 -16.02
N GLU A 93 -5.73 -1.10 -17.05
CA GLU A 93 -5.44 0.21 -17.65
C GLU A 93 -5.81 1.33 -16.68
N VAL A 94 -7.00 1.25 -16.07
CA VAL A 94 -7.44 2.20 -15.04
C VAL A 94 -6.44 2.23 -13.87
N ARG A 95 -6.01 1.05 -13.41
CA ARG A 95 -4.98 0.94 -12.37
C ARG A 95 -3.66 1.60 -12.79
N ALA A 96 -3.22 1.40 -14.03
CA ALA A 96 -1.98 2.00 -14.53
C ALA A 96 -2.06 3.54 -14.48
N VAL A 97 -3.17 4.12 -14.96
CA VAL A 97 -3.40 5.57 -14.91
C VAL A 97 -3.40 6.09 -13.48
N ILE A 98 -4.07 5.41 -12.54
CA ILE A 98 -4.06 5.85 -11.14
C ILE A 98 -2.63 5.81 -10.57
N VAL A 99 -1.85 4.79 -10.88
CA VAL A 99 -0.46 4.65 -10.40
C VAL A 99 0.45 5.71 -11.03
N GLU A 100 0.27 6.03 -12.30
CA GLU A 100 1.04 7.08 -13.01
C GLU A 100 0.64 8.49 -12.55
N ALA A 101 -0.65 8.73 -12.32
CA ALA A 101 -1.20 10.02 -11.87
C ALA A 101 -1.01 10.26 -10.37
N THR A 102 -0.78 9.21 -9.59
CA THR A 102 -0.31 9.37 -8.22
C THR A 102 1.08 9.98 -8.36
N PRO A 103 1.30 11.26 -7.96
CA PRO A 103 2.67 11.72 -7.82
C PRO A 103 3.27 10.69 -6.89
N VAL A 104 4.32 10.00 -7.35
CA VAL A 104 5.16 9.19 -6.47
C VAL A 104 5.41 10.14 -5.32
N ALA A 105 4.70 9.95 -4.20
CA ALA A 105 4.97 10.67 -2.98
C ALA A 105 6.41 10.29 -2.80
N THR A 106 7.30 11.23 -3.12
CA THR A 106 8.71 10.98 -3.35
C THR A 106 9.07 10.07 -2.21
N VAL A 107 9.24 8.77 -2.52
CA VAL A 107 9.51 7.79 -1.48
C VAL A 107 10.92 8.19 -1.17
N ALA A 108 11.04 9.14 -0.24
CA ALA A 108 12.17 10.02 -0.09
C ALA A 108 13.32 9.07 0.02
N GLN A 109 14.14 8.96 -1.05
CA GLN A 109 14.99 7.82 -1.35
C GLN A 109 15.47 7.24 -0.03
N SER A 110 14.72 6.25 0.49
CA SER A 110 14.91 5.91 1.88
C SER A 110 16.07 4.97 1.77
N GLY A 111 17.27 5.54 1.91
CA GLY A 111 18.47 4.76 1.95
C GLY A 111 18.29 3.68 3.01
N PRO A 112 19.03 2.57 2.90
CA PRO A 112 18.74 1.31 3.58
C PRO A 112 18.23 1.50 5.01
N CYS A 113 16.99 1.09 5.31
CA CYS A 113 16.48 1.20 6.67
C CYS A 113 17.14 0.14 7.56
N ILE A 114 17.64 0.55 8.73
CA ILE A 114 18.19 -0.35 9.74
C ILE A 114 17.47 -0.11 11.07
N SER A 115 17.13 -1.17 11.81
CA SER A 115 16.53 -1.01 13.14
C SER A 115 17.58 -0.61 14.17
N LEU A 116 17.16 0.10 15.22
CA LEU A 116 18.02 0.42 16.36
C LEU A 116 18.58 -0.88 16.97
N ARG A 117 17.75 -1.93 17.07
CA ARG A 117 18.18 -3.23 17.58
C ARG A 117 19.27 -3.87 16.73
N ALA A 118 19.22 -3.71 15.41
CA ALA A 118 20.29 -4.19 14.53
C ALA A 118 21.59 -3.40 14.74
N CYS A 119 21.52 -2.09 14.97
CA CYS A 119 22.68 -1.27 15.31
C CYS A 119 23.30 -1.70 16.65
N GLU A 120 22.49 -2.01 17.66
CA GLU A 120 22.94 -2.55 18.96
C GLU A 120 23.69 -3.86 18.78
N VAL A 121 23.13 -4.82 18.03
CA VAL A 121 23.79 -6.11 17.78
C VAL A 121 25.12 -5.93 17.04
N ILE A 122 25.18 -5.02 16.06
CA ILE A 122 26.44 -4.70 15.37
C ILE A 122 27.47 -4.13 16.35
N ALA A 123 27.07 -3.22 17.23
CA ALA A 123 27.94 -2.64 18.24
C ALA A 123 28.43 -3.69 19.26
N GLU A 124 27.52 -4.54 19.77
CA GLU A 124 27.84 -5.66 20.67
C GLU A 124 28.88 -6.58 20.04
N VAL A 125 28.69 -6.96 18.77
CA VAL A 125 29.62 -7.83 18.04
C VAL A 125 30.99 -7.18 17.86
N ARG A 126 31.05 -5.87 17.55
CA ARG A 126 32.32 -5.13 17.39
C ARG A 126 33.09 -5.06 18.71
N VAL A 127 32.42 -4.69 19.80
CA VAL A 127 33.04 -4.64 21.14
C VAL A 127 33.51 -6.03 21.57
N PHE A 128 32.67 -7.05 21.39
CA PHE A 128 33.04 -8.43 21.73
C PHE A 128 34.24 -8.94 20.93
N GLN A 129 34.36 -8.58 19.65
CA GLN A 129 35.52 -8.97 18.84
C GLN A 129 36.82 -8.31 19.32
N ARG A 130 36.75 -7.07 19.82
CA ARG A 130 37.89 -6.29 20.32
C ARG A 130 38.32 -6.71 21.72
N GLU A 131 37.36 -6.82 22.63
CA GLU A 131 37.62 -6.91 24.08
C GLU A 131 37.27 -8.27 24.68
N ARG A 132 36.63 -9.17 23.90
CA ARG A 132 36.11 -10.48 24.35
C ARG A 132 35.12 -10.42 25.51
N THR A 133 34.73 -9.21 25.90
CA THR A 133 33.71 -8.86 26.86
C THR A 133 32.93 -7.67 26.30
N VAL A 134 31.70 -7.44 26.76
CA VAL A 134 30.85 -6.32 26.29
C VAL A 134 30.52 -5.43 27.48
N PRO A 135 31.46 -4.57 27.93
CA PRO A 135 31.16 -3.60 28.97
C PRO A 135 30.13 -2.59 28.44
N ALA A 136 29.19 -2.18 29.30
CA ALA A 136 28.08 -1.31 28.93
C ALA A 136 28.56 0.04 28.36
N ASP A 137 29.62 0.61 28.93
CA ASP A 137 30.18 1.87 28.48
C ASP A 137 30.76 1.77 27.07
N ALA A 138 31.53 0.71 26.78
CA ALA A 138 32.10 0.47 25.45
C ALA A 138 31.01 0.18 24.40
N LEU A 139 29.92 -0.48 24.80
CA LEU A 139 28.77 -0.73 23.93
C LEU A 139 28.08 0.58 23.54
N ILE A 140 27.87 1.50 24.49
CA ILE A 140 27.23 2.80 24.22
C ILE A 140 28.09 3.63 23.26
N GLU A 141 29.40 3.69 23.49
CA GLU A 141 30.33 4.39 22.60
C GLU A 141 30.33 3.80 21.19
N GLU A 142 30.41 2.48 21.07
CA GLU A 142 30.42 1.79 19.78
C GLU A 142 29.06 1.92 19.05
N LEU A 143 27.95 1.92 19.79
CA LEU A 143 26.62 2.14 19.22
C LEU A 143 26.50 3.53 18.58
N GLN A 144 27.04 4.57 19.22
CA GLN A 144 27.06 5.91 18.62
C GLN A 144 27.87 5.96 17.31
N LEU A 145 29.01 5.25 17.27
CA LEU A 145 29.81 5.13 16.05
C LEU A 145 29.06 4.41 14.94
N VAL A 146 28.38 3.29 15.27
CA VAL A 146 27.55 2.54 14.30
C VAL A 146 26.41 3.40 13.78
N LEU A 147 25.71 4.14 14.64
CA LEU A 147 24.63 5.03 14.22
C LEU A 147 25.15 6.14 13.28
N ALA A 148 26.26 6.79 13.63
CA ALA A 148 26.88 7.81 12.79
C ALA A 148 27.36 7.26 11.44
N GLU A 149 27.91 6.04 11.42
CA GLU A 149 28.31 5.34 10.20
C GLU A 149 27.10 5.04 9.30
N LYS A 150 25.99 4.57 9.88
CA LYS A 150 24.76 4.27 9.15
C LYS A 150 24.13 5.54 8.57
N VAL A 151 24.07 6.62 9.34
CA VAL A 151 23.61 7.93 8.84
C VAL A 151 24.51 8.42 7.69
N ARG A 152 25.83 8.26 7.78
CA ARG A 152 26.76 8.62 6.68
C ARG A 152 26.57 7.76 5.43
N GLN A 153 26.15 6.51 5.59
CA GLN A 153 25.80 5.59 4.50
C GLN A 153 24.40 5.87 3.92
N GLY A 154 23.70 6.92 4.40
CA GLY A 154 22.35 7.28 3.98
C GLY A 154 21.26 6.36 4.55
N ALA A 155 21.59 5.50 5.51
CA ALA A 155 20.64 4.61 6.15
C ALA A 155 19.77 5.37 7.17
N THR A 156 18.47 5.10 7.15
CA THR A 156 17.53 5.64 8.15
C THR A 156 17.42 4.65 9.31
N VAL A 157 17.66 5.11 10.54
CA VAL A 157 17.52 4.28 11.75
C VAL A 157 16.07 4.32 12.23
N THR A 158 15.47 3.14 12.39
CA THR A 158 14.07 2.99 12.83
C THR A 158 14.01 2.41 14.26
N GLY A 159 13.14 2.96 15.11
CA GLY A 159 13.02 2.58 16.52
C GLY A 159 12.13 1.37 16.81
N LYS A 160 12.10 0.37 15.91
CA LYS A 160 11.35 -0.88 16.12
C LYS A 160 12.22 -2.00 16.65
#